data_AF-A0A944C8E8-F1
#
_entry.id   AF-A0A944C8E8-F1
#
_cell.length_a   1.000
_cell.length_b   1.000
_cell.length_c   1.000
_cell.angle_alpha   90.00
_cell.angle_beta   90.00
_cell.angle_gamma   90.00
#
_symmetry.space_group_name_H-M   'P 1'
#
loop_
_entity.id
_entity.type
_entity.pdbx_description
1 polymer ?
#
loop_
_entity_poly.entity_id
_entity_poly.type
_entity_poly.pdbx_seq_one_letter_code
_entity_poly.pdbx_strand_id
1 'polypeptide(L)' 'MTDLWPRYAPLLSNVEKPSRYLGREYGAVDPADKPDADYHAVFIYPDTYEIGQANQAVAILYDSLNSDPHILCERAYLPW' A
#
# COMPACT_ATOMS: atom_id res chain seq x y z
N MET A 1 -0.74 17.04 0.94
CA MET A 1 0.19 16.18 1.71
C MET A 1 1.62 16.56 1.38
N THR A 2 2.55 16.44 2.33
CA THR A 2 3.98 16.70 2.08
C THR A 2 4.59 15.51 1.36
N ASP A 3 5.23 15.74 0.20
CA ASP A 3 5.99 14.69 -0.47
C ASP A 3 7.23 14.32 0.34
N LEU A 4 7.31 13.06 0.77
CA LEU A 4 8.43 12.51 1.54
C LEU A 4 9.41 11.73 0.65
N TRP A 5 9.10 11.50 -0.64
CA TRP A 5 9.93 10.71 -1.57
C TRP A 5 11.40 11.13 -1.62
N PRO A 6 11.74 12.43 -1.70
CA PRO A 6 13.14 12.85 -1.72
C PRO A 6 13.91 12.44 -0.45
N ARG A 7 13.22 12.19 0.66
CA ARG A 7 13.84 11.76 1.93
C ARG A 7 13.96 10.24 2.03
N TYR A 8 12.98 9.47 1.55
CA TYR A 8 12.99 8.01 1.72
C TYR A 8 13.64 7.27 0.55
N ALA A 9 13.60 7.79 -0.68
CA ALA A 9 14.20 7.13 -1.85
C ALA A 9 15.69 6.79 -1.66
N PRO A 10 16.55 7.66 -1.10
CA PRO A 10 17.96 7.33 -0.85
C PRO A 10 18.17 6.25 0.20
N LEU A 11 17.19 5.98 1.06
CA LEU A 11 17.28 4.97 2.10
C LEU A 11 16.97 3.57 1.56
N LEU A 12 16.26 3.45 0.43
CA LEU A 12 15.87 2.17 -0.13
C LEU A 12 17.07 1.28 -0.47
N SER A 13 18.19 1.84 -0.95
CA SER A 13 19.38 1.03 -1.21
C SER A 13 20.00 0.40 0.04
N ASN A 14 19.60 0.85 1.23
CA ASN A 14 20.17 0.43 2.51
C ASN A 14 19.27 -0.57 3.26
N VAL A 15 18.10 -0.91 2.73
CA VAL A 15 17.18 -1.88 3.35
C VAL A 15 17.17 -3.19 2.58
N GLU A 16 16.77 -4.26 3.26
CA GLU A 16 16.58 -5.54 2.61
C GLU A 16 15.32 -5.54 1.74
N LYS A 17 15.42 -6.15 0.56
CA LYS A 17 14.32 -6.31 -0.39
C LYS A 17 13.57 -4.98 -0.66
N PRO A 18 14.28 -3.96 -1.18
CA PRO A 18 13.77 -2.57 -1.29
C PRO A 18 12.51 -2.40 -2.12
N SER A 19 12.25 -3.33 -3.05
CA SER A 19 11.04 -3.32 -3.88
C SER A 19 9.74 -3.36 -3.06
N ARG A 20 9.77 -3.87 -1.83
CA ARG A 20 8.61 -3.96 -0.92
C ARG A 20 8.10 -2.61 -0.43
N TYR A 21 8.96 -1.59 -0.46
CA TYR A 21 8.65 -0.26 0.08
C TYR A 21 8.28 0.74 -1.01
N LEU A 22 8.10 0.28 -2.26
CA LEU A 22 7.79 1.14 -3.39
C LEU A 22 6.30 1.45 -3.54
N GLY A 23 5.41 0.66 -2.93
CA GLY A 23 3.96 0.81 -3.10
C GLY A 23 3.45 0.54 -4.52
N ARG A 24 4.26 -0.10 -5.38
CA ARG A 24 3.97 -0.35 -6.82
C ARG A 24 3.64 -1.81 -7.11
N GLU A 25 2.91 -2.43 -6.20
CA GLU A 25 2.48 -3.81 -6.35
C GLU A 25 1.43 -3.93 -7.47
N TYR A 26 1.32 -5.13 -8.05
CA TYR A 26 0.22 -5.40 -8.98
C TYR A 26 -1.12 -5.21 -8.27
N GLY A 27 -2.03 -4.47 -8.92
CA GLY A 27 -3.34 -4.14 -8.38
C GLY A 27 -3.33 -3.04 -7.31
N ALA A 28 -2.20 -2.39 -7.03
CA ALA A 28 -2.20 -1.19 -6.20
C ALA A 28 -2.92 -0.04 -6.92
N VAL A 29 -3.77 0.67 -6.19
CA VAL A 29 -4.43 1.91 -6.64
C VAL A 29 -3.52 3.08 -6.31
N ASP A 30 -3.20 3.92 -7.31
CA ASP A 30 -2.46 5.15 -7.06
C ASP A 30 -3.41 6.17 -6.41
N PRO A 31 -3.01 6.87 -5.33
CA PRO A 31 -3.81 7.96 -4.79
C PRO A 31 -4.22 9.01 -5.83
N ALA A 32 -3.43 9.20 -6.89
CA ALA A 32 -3.76 10.06 -8.02
C ALA A 32 -4.94 9.57 -8.86
N ASP A 33 -5.29 8.28 -8.79
CA ASP A 33 -6.45 7.70 -9.48
C ASP A 33 -7.77 8.10 -8.79
N LYS A 34 -7.73 8.48 -7.50
CA LYS A 34 -8.88 8.89 -6.70
C LYS A 34 -8.60 10.16 -5.90
N PRO A 35 -8.38 11.30 -6.57
CA PRO A 35 -8.01 12.55 -5.91
C PRO A 35 -9.13 13.14 -5.03
N ASP A 36 -10.38 12.77 -5.32
CA ASP A 36 -11.59 13.28 -4.67
C ASP A 36 -12.24 12.25 -3.72
N ALA A 37 -11.49 11.21 -3.30
CA ALA A 37 -12.02 10.22 -2.36
C ALA A 37 -12.37 10.88 -1.00
N ASP A 38 -13.57 10.59 -0.50
CA ASP A 38 -14.05 11.10 0.79
C ASP A 38 -13.36 10.40 1.98
N TYR A 39 -12.96 9.14 1.79
CA TYR A 39 -12.39 8.31 2.85
C TYR A 39 -11.06 7.66 2.43
N HIS A 40 -10.07 7.80 3.31
CA HIS A 40 -8.76 7.19 3.16
C HIS A 40 -8.55 6.13 4.24
N ALA A 41 -8.25 4.90 3.83
CA ALA A 41 -8.03 3.78 4.73
C ALA A 41 -6.73 3.05 4.41
N VAL A 42 -6.14 2.40 5.41
CA VAL A 42 -5.01 1.48 5.20
C VAL A 42 -5.29 0.17 5.91
N PHE A 43 -5.17 -0.95 5.19
CA PHE A 43 -5.15 -2.26 5.82
C PHE A 43 -3.76 -2.62 6.26
N ILE A 44 -3.61 -2.94 7.54
CA ILE A 44 -2.35 -3.42 8.10
C ILE A 44 -2.51 -4.90 8.41
N TYR A 45 -1.80 -5.74 7.66
CA TYR A 45 -1.72 -7.15 7.98
C TYR A 45 -0.60 -7.36 9.01
N PRO A 46 -0.88 -8.03 10.15
CA PRO A 46 0.05 -8.10 11.27
C PRO A 46 1.13 -9.19 11.09
N ASP A 47 1.71 -9.27 9.90
CA ASP A 47 2.80 -10.21 9.57
C ASP A 47 3.65 -9.63 8.42
N THR A 48 4.71 -10.36 8.08
CA THR A 48 5.61 -10.09 6.97
C THR A 48 4.90 -9.97 5.63
N TYR A 49 5.52 -9.20 4.74
CA TYR A 49 5.07 -8.97 3.37
C TYR A 49 4.73 -10.27 2.62
N GLU A 50 5.56 -11.31 2.70
CA GLU A 50 5.33 -12.58 1.99
C GLU A 50 4.06 -13.30 2.46
N ILE A 51 3.81 -13.30 3.77
CA ILE A 51 2.63 -13.96 4.36
C ILE A 51 1.38 -13.14 4.05
N GLY A 52 1.48 -11.81 4.18
CA GLY A 52 0.36 -10.91 3.91
C GLY A 52 -0.02 -10.84 2.43
N GLN A 53 0.95 -10.79 1.52
CA GLN A 53 0.70 -10.75 0.07
C GLN A 53 0.01 -12.04 -0.42
N ALA A 54 0.33 -13.19 0.17
CA ALA A 54 -0.32 -14.47 -0.14
C ALA A 54 -1.74 -14.60 0.47
N ASN A 55 -2.17 -13.67 1.31
CA ASN A 55 -3.47 -13.73 1.98
C ASN A 55 -4.60 -13.21 1.08
N GLN A 56 -5.43 -14.12 0.58
CA GLN A 56 -6.57 -13.78 -0.29
C GLN A 56 -7.62 -12.89 0.39
N ALA A 57 -7.81 -13.00 1.71
CA ALA A 57 -8.77 -12.15 2.42
C ALA A 57 -8.35 -10.68 2.36
N VAL A 58 -7.05 -10.38 2.50
CA VAL A 58 -6.52 -9.02 2.35
C VAL A 58 -6.77 -8.49 0.94
N ALA A 59 -6.49 -9.30 -0.10
CA ALA A 59 -6.74 -8.92 -1.49
C ALA A 59 -8.23 -8.63 -1.76
N ILE A 60 -9.13 -9.52 -1.32
CA ILE A 60 -10.58 -9.35 -1.53
C ILE A 60 -11.11 -8.09 -0.83
N LEU A 61 -10.71 -7.86 0.42
CA LEU A 61 -11.16 -6.68 1.16
C LEU A 61 -10.59 -5.38 0.55
N TYR A 62 -9.32 -5.41 0.13
CA TYR A 62 -8.67 -4.30 -0.54
C TYR A 62 -9.39 -3.92 -1.84
N ASP A 63 -9.68 -4.91 -2.68
CA ASP A 63 -10.41 -4.70 -3.93
C ASP A 63 -11.85 -4.24 -3.67
N SER A 64 -12.52 -4.79 -2.65
CA SER A 64 -13.88 -4.39 -2.29
C SER A 64 -13.97 -2.92 -1.88
N LEU A 65 -13.04 -2.42 -1.04
CA LEU A 65 -13.02 -1.00 -0.67
C LEU A 65 -12.66 -0.13 -1.87
N ASN A 66 -11.66 -0.53 -2.65
CA ASN A 66 -11.25 0.23 -3.82
C ASN A 66 -12.24 0.14 -5.00
N SER A 67 -13.25 -0.70 -4.95
CA SER A 67 -14.35 -0.68 -5.92
C SER A 67 -15.30 0.51 -5.73
N ASP A 68 -15.32 1.10 -4.52
CA ASP A 68 -16.09 2.30 -4.23
C ASP A 68 -15.31 3.55 -4.68
N PRO A 69 -15.86 4.42 -5.54
CA PRO A 69 -15.17 5.62 -6.00
C PRO A 69 -14.87 6.63 -4.87
N HIS A 70 -15.59 6.57 -3.75
CA HIS A 70 -15.43 7.48 -2.60
C HIS A 70 -14.37 7.01 -1.60
N ILE A 71 -13.79 5.83 -1.80
CA ILE A 71 -12.81 5.24 -0.89
C ILE A 71 -11.48 5.02 -1.60
N LEU A 72 -10.41 5.56 -1.04
CA LEU A 72 -9.04 5.19 -1.34
C LEU A 72 -8.53 4.27 -0.24
N CYS A 73 -8.21 3.02 -0.58
CA CYS A 73 -7.63 2.08 0.36
C CYS A 73 -6.21 1.69 -0.06
N GLU A 74 -5.27 1.83 0.86
CA GLU A 74 -3.91 1.31 0.76
C GLU A 74 -3.75 0.04 1.61
N ARG A 75 -2.61 -0.65 1.48
CA ARG A 75 -2.27 -1.81 2.30
C ARG A 75 -0.82 -1.75 2.77
N ALA A 76 -0.56 -2.28 3.95
CA ALA A 76 0.74 -2.33 4.58
C ALA A 76 0.94 -3.65 5.34
N TYR A 77 2.20 -3.99 5.54
CA TYR A 77 2.65 -5.20 6.22
C TYR A 77 3.68 -4.83 7.28
N LEU A 78 3.91 -5.71 8.24
CA LEU A 78 4.95 -5.45 9.24
C LEU A 78 6.34 -5.51 8.60
N PRO A 79 7.25 -4.60 8.98
CA PRO A 79 8.65 -4.71 8.61
C PRO A 79 9.24 -5.99 9.21
N TRP A 80 10.21 -6.57 8.51
CA TRP A 80 11.01 -7.66 9.05
C TRP A 80 12.04 -7.14 10.07
#